data_AF-A0AAX0KSH8-F1
#
_entry.id   AF-A0AAX0KSH8-F1
#
_cell.length_a   1.000
_cell.length_b   1.000
_cell.length_c   1.000
_cell.angle_alpha   90.00
_cell.angle_beta   90.00
_cell.angle_gamma   90.00
#
_symmetry.space_group_name_H-M   'P 1'
#
loop_
_entity.id
_entity.type
_entity.pdbx_description
1 polymer ?
#
loop_
_entity_poly.entity_id
_entity_poly.type
_entity_poly.pdbx_seq_one_letter_code
_entity_poly.pdbx_strand_id
1 'polypeptide(L)'
;MPHWLPERLRPAHRETLPSFVSRLAASKGVSAKNLALDMGVSLKRVVTQDPEALEQLRIWSRLTDTEFADLLSWTGVGAGDIQQEFRGELVGSRSLRNPAVRGCPLCLAEDAAAGDGSPFEAMVMRGDWQLKETVRCVRHGADLVPLWRANSPSARYDIGSRLQEILPALLAGDFSQPRREVTEYDQWLDARFENGTDATWLARHSLYAATTMCRLLGACLQRLPGQAEQDPHQLGFDALRNGERSFRDALNQLADHCDSTQFGPSKTFGSLHEKLSRDYAKDPQFAEFREILRACILENWAAGSGEIVLGEALAERRLHSVTSASVQTGVGPAVIEALLIEAGAVRSDDPRPRVRKTFDAKEYAGLIAMIPQLAGPMEMQNAMGATRSEFRALVELGELSPVTRIAGFKTPWLASEGIRFVENLRRKGGSIPDGVRGWSTIQLASTYTGIPVSQILSGIRSGALSVGLRDGEPGYHGICVSRNEIKAMKNHVPRATKKWRDGSISIAAFGRSIGIRDHGTFTRFAEAGHCPAHLVRNPSTRQNQLRMTEAEIAAFHERFVTPNTIAAEIGLHRNTIRALLKDHDITPFSADGHEFGRIYLRKEMVAVLPDWAATHPRR
;
A
#
# COMPACT_ATOMS: atom_id res chain seq x y z
N MET A 1 30.65 -56.47 43.47
CA MET A 1 31.15 -56.84 42.12
C MET A 1 32.66 -56.83 42.17
N PRO A 2 33.37 -57.76 41.51
CA PRO A 2 34.82 -57.88 41.68
C PRO A 2 35.56 -56.66 41.09
N HIS A 3 36.52 -56.11 41.83
CA HIS A 3 37.32 -54.93 41.50
C HIS A 3 38.34 -55.11 40.34
N TRP A 4 38.26 -56.21 39.57
CA TRP A 4 39.19 -56.52 38.48
C TRP A 4 38.64 -56.26 37.07
N LEU A 5 37.35 -55.93 36.96
CA LEU A 5 36.81 -55.46 35.68
C LEU A 5 37.16 -53.97 35.55
N PRO A 6 37.79 -53.54 34.44
CA PRO A 6 38.08 -52.12 34.21
C PRO A 6 36.78 -51.32 34.31
N GLU A 7 36.92 -50.08 34.77
CA GLU A 7 35.78 -49.20 34.99
C GLU A 7 34.97 -49.05 33.70
N ARG A 8 33.65 -49.13 33.84
CA ARG A 8 32.73 -49.07 32.69
C ARG A 8 32.75 -47.65 32.13
N LEU A 9 33.21 -47.52 30.88
CA LEU A 9 33.09 -46.28 30.13
C LEU A 9 31.62 -45.94 29.93
N ARG A 10 31.22 -44.74 30.37
CA ARG A 10 29.86 -44.22 30.17
C ARG A 10 29.84 -43.21 29.01
N PRO A 11 28.71 -43.07 28.30
CA PRO A 11 28.56 -42.03 27.30
C PRO A 11 28.72 -40.66 27.95
N ALA A 12 29.44 -39.76 27.29
CA ALA A 12 29.49 -38.37 27.72
C ALA A 12 28.19 -37.64 27.36
N HIS A 13 28.00 -36.46 27.97
CA HIS A 13 26.87 -35.59 27.66
C HIS A 13 26.83 -35.25 26.16
N ARG A 14 25.65 -35.46 25.56
CA ARG A 14 25.38 -35.29 24.12
C ARG A 14 26.22 -36.15 23.18
N GLU A 15 26.83 -37.22 23.68
CA GLU A 15 27.69 -38.04 22.85
C GLU A 15 26.91 -38.76 21.73
N THR A 16 27.53 -38.90 20.56
CA THR A 16 26.99 -39.71 19.44
C THR A 16 27.48 -41.15 19.50
N LEU A 17 26.71 -42.09 18.95
CA LEU A 17 27.04 -43.52 18.86
C LEU A 17 28.43 -43.77 18.23
N PRO A 18 28.81 -43.16 17.09
CA PRO A 18 30.15 -43.36 16.53
C PRO A 18 31.27 -42.78 17.39
N SER A 19 31.00 -41.69 18.14
CA SER A 19 31.93 -41.14 19.13
C SER A 19 32.16 -42.11 20.28
N PHE A 20 31.07 -42.63 20.84
CA PHE A 20 31.14 -43.56 21.97
C PHE A 20 31.87 -44.84 21.59
N VAL A 21 31.58 -45.41 20.42
CA VAL A 21 32.28 -46.60 19.90
C VAL A 21 33.78 -46.33 19.74
N SER A 22 34.15 -45.13 19.28
CA SER A 22 35.55 -44.72 19.17
C SER A 22 36.24 -44.66 20.53
N ARG A 23 35.64 -43.99 21.52
CA ARG A 23 36.20 -43.89 22.87
C ARG A 23 36.27 -45.26 23.56
N LEU A 24 35.26 -46.10 23.38
CA LEU A 24 35.24 -47.46 23.89
C LEU A 24 36.38 -48.30 23.29
N ALA A 25 36.66 -48.14 22.00
CA ALA A 25 37.78 -48.81 21.35
C ALA A 25 39.13 -48.28 21.87
N ALA A 26 39.27 -46.96 22.02
CA ALA A 26 40.45 -46.33 22.57
C ALA A 26 40.75 -46.82 24.01
N SER A 27 39.72 -46.95 24.86
CA SER A 27 39.85 -47.48 26.24
C SER A 27 40.32 -48.94 26.31
N LYS A 28 40.29 -49.64 25.16
CA LYS A 28 40.75 -51.02 25.00
C LYS A 28 42.04 -51.11 24.17
N GLY A 29 42.62 -49.98 23.77
CA GLY A 29 43.82 -49.91 22.95
C GLY A 29 43.64 -50.40 21.51
N VAL A 30 42.41 -50.42 20.98
CA VAL A 30 42.09 -50.90 19.62
C VAL A 30 41.40 -49.83 18.79
N SER A 31 41.34 -50.03 17.47
CA SER A 31 40.55 -49.16 16.58
C SER A 31 39.06 -49.50 16.66
N ALA A 32 38.18 -48.55 16.31
CA ALA A 32 36.74 -48.78 16.24
C ALA A 32 36.36 -49.92 15.27
N LYS A 33 37.14 -50.12 14.21
CA LYS A 33 36.97 -51.24 13.28
C LYS A 33 37.31 -52.58 13.94
N ASN A 34 38.42 -52.66 14.66
CA ASN A 34 38.83 -53.88 15.35
C ASN A 34 37.87 -54.22 16.49
N LEU A 35 37.45 -53.22 17.28
CA LEU A 35 36.41 -53.43 18.29
C LEU A 35 35.11 -53.99 17.68
N ALA A 36 34.68 -53.46 16.54
CA ALA A 36 33.49 -53.98 15.86
C ALA A 36 33.67 -55.43 15.40
N LEU A 37 34.86 -55.81 14.92
CA LEU A 37 35.19 -57.18 14.55
C LEU A 37 35.22 -58.12 15.77
N ASP A 38 35.77 -57.66 16.90
CA ASP A 38 35.78 -58.42 18.16
C ASP A 38 34.35 -58.68 18.67
N MET A 39 33.42 -57.75 18.42
CA MET A 39 31.99 -57.90 18.67
C MET A 39 31.27 -58.82 17.66
N GLY A 40 31.96 -59.34 16.65
CA GLY A 40 31.38 -60.18 15.58
C GLY A 40 30.61 -59.41 14.51
N VAL A 41 30.77 -58.09 14.44
CA VAL A 41 30.07 -57.21 13.47
C VAL A 41 31.06 -56.34 12.69
N SER A 42 30.57 -55.32 11.97
CA SER A 42 31.44 -54.36 11.28
C SER A 42 31.09 -52.93 11.70
N LEU A 43 32.07 -52.03 11.68
CA LEU A 43 31.86 -50.62 11.99
C LEU A 43 30.77 -50.01 11.09
N LYS A 44 30.69 -50.43 9.82
CA LYS A 44 29.62 -50.01 8.91
C LYS A 44 28.25 -50.37 9.48
N ARG A 45 28.05 -51.61 9.94
CA ARG A 45 26.77 -52.07 10.53
C ARG A 45 26.41 -51.29 11.80
N VAL A 46 27.39 -50.99 12.65
CA VAL A 46 27.19 -50.17 13.86
C VAL A 46 26.75 -48.74 13.48
N VAL A 47 27.46 -48.10 12.56
CA VAL A 47 27.16 -46.72 12.10
C VAL A 47 25.82 -46.65 11.36
N THR A 48 25.44 -47.70 10.62
CA THR A 48 24.12 -47.78 9.98
C THR A 48 23.02 -48.26 10.93
N GLN A 49 23.31 -48.43 12.22
CA GLN A 49 22.35 -48.81 13.25
C GLN A 49 21.64 -50.14 12.95
N ASP A 50 22.41 -51.11 12.46
CA ASP A 50 21.93 -52.47 12.30
C ASP A 50 21.52 -53.05 13.67
N PRO A 51 20.30 -53.65 13.81
CA PRO A 51 19.80 -54.10 15.11
C PRO A 51 20.72 -55.10 15.82
N GLU A 52 21.32 -56.04 15.10
CA GLU A 52 22.25 -57.02 15.69
C GLU A 52 23.53 -56.33 16.16
N ALA A 53 24.06 -55.39 15.38
CA ALA A 53 25.26 -54.64 15.75
C ALA A 53 25.03 -53.72 16.96
N LEU A 54 23.85 -53.12 17.08
CA LEU A 54 23.45 -52.33 18.25
C LEU A 54 23.32 -53.20 19.49
N GLU A 55 22.76 -54.41 19.36
CA GLU A 55 22.66 -55.35 20.48
C GLU A 55 24.04 -55.81 20.96
N GLN A 56 24.94 -56.17 20.05
CA GLN A 56 26.32 -56.52 20.41
C GLN A 56 27.03 -55.36 21.12
N LEU A 57 26.89 -54.13 20.61
CA LEU A 57 27.45 -52.96 21.26
C LEU A 57 26.88 -52.74 22.65
N ARG A 58 25.57 -52.91 22.85
CA ARG A 58 24.92 -52.79 24.17
C ARG A 58 25.49 -53.80 25.17
N ILE A 59 25.68 -55.06 24.76
CA ILE A 59 26.29 -56.12 25.60
C ILE A 59 27.73 -55.76 25.99
N TRP A 60 28.56 -55.37 25.02
CA TRP A 60 29.99 -55.10 25.22
C TRP A 60 30.26 -53.82 26.02
N SER A 61 29.45 -52.78 25.80
CA SER A 61 29.51 -51.52 26.54
C SER A 61 28.85 -51.60 27.91
N ARG A 62 28.00 -52.61 28.12
CA ARG A 62 27.21 -52.84 29.33
C ARG A 62 26.24 -51.70 29.63
N LEU A 63 25.88 -50.86 28.65
CA LEU A 63 25.01 -49.70 28.83
C LEU A 63 23.63 -50.07 29.36
N THR A 64 23.02 -49.20 30.18
CA THR A 64 21.60 -49.36 30.53
C THR A 64 20.73 -48.99 29.34
N ASP A 65 19.48 -49.44 29.33
CA ASP A 65 18.55 -49.08 28.26
C ASP A 65 18.36 -47.55 28.16
N THR A 66 18.37 -46.84 29.29
CA THR A 66 18.27 -45.37 29.32
C THR A 66 19.51 -44.69 28.74
N GLU A 67 20.72 -45.14 29.10
CA GLU A 67 21.96 -44.57 28.55
C GLU A 67 22.07 -44.85 27.05
N PHE A 68 21.69 -46.06 26.61
CA PHE A 68 21.72 -46.43 25.20
C PHE A 68 20.68 -45.66 24.38
N ALA A 69 19.47 -45.48 24.91
CA ALA A 69 18.43 -44.68 24.29
C ALA A 69 18.87 -43.20 24.15
N ASP A 70 19.47 -42.61 25.20
CA ASP A 70 19.98 -41.23 25.12
C ASP A 70 21.09 -41.10 24.07
N LEU A 71 22.05 -42.02 24.04
CA LEU A 71 23.12 -42.09 23.01
C LEU A 71 22.55 -42.15 21.58
N LEU A 72 21.53 -43.00 21.36
CA LEU A 72 20.87 -43.08 20.06
C LEU A 72 20.10 -41.79 19.73
N SER A 73 19.46 -41.16 20.72
CA SER A 73 18.73 -39.91 20.53
C SER A 73 19.63 -38.75 20.09
N TRP A 74 20.89 -38.71 20.56
CA TRP A 74 21.93 -37.77 20.13
C TRP A 74 22.62 -38.17 18.82
N THR A 75 22.42 -39.40 18.37
CA THR A 75 22.91 -39.88 17.07
C THR A 75 21.91 -39.58 15.94
N GLY A 76 20.63 -39.72 16.24
CA GLY A 76 19.54 -39.71 15.27
C GLY A 76 19.27 -41.11 14.73
N VAL A 77 18.03 -41.57 14.80
CA VAL A 77 17.61 -42.93 14.41
C VAL A 77 16.80 -42.91 13.12
N GLY A 78 16.95 -43.93 12.26
CA GLY A 78 16.17 -44.04 11.03
C GLY A 78 14.66 -44.05 11.24
N ALA A 79 13.94 -43.11 10.63
CA ALA A 79 12.49 -43.01 10.66
C ALA A 79 11.92 -42.99 9.22
N GLY A 80 11.91 -44.15 8.55
CA GLY A 80 11.59 -44.27 7.12
C GLY A 80 12.76 -43.89 6.20
N ASP A 81 12.47 -43.61 4.92
CA ASP A 81 13.52 -43.57 3.89
C ASP A 81 14.42 -42.32 3.91
N ILE A 82 13.89 -41.16 4.28
CA ILE A 82 14.60 -39.86 4.19
C ILE A 82 14.52 -38.99 5.45
N GLN A 83 14.05 -39.55 6.56
CA GLN A 83 13.93 -38.85 7.84
C GLN A 83 14.70 -39.59 8.94
N GLN A 84 15.04 -38.86 9.99
CA GLN A 84 15.62 -39.37 11.22
C GLN A 84 14.83 -38.82 12.40
N GLU A 85 14.62 -39.63 13.43
CA GLU A 85 14.19 -39.16 14.74
C GLU A 85 15.42 -38.72 15.53
N PHE A 86 15.47 -37.45 15.93
CA PHE A 86 16.59 -36.84 16.63
C PHE A 86 16.07 -35.99 17.77
N ARG A 87 16.42 -36.36 19.01
CA ARG A 87 15.90 -35.72 20.24
C ARG A 87 14.36 -35.61 20.27
N GLY A 88 13.66 -36.65 19.81
CA GLY A 88 12.19 -36.71 19.77
C GLY A 88 11.54 -35.96 18.61
N GLU A 89 12.33 -35.41 17.69
CA GLU A 89 11.86 -34.62 16.55
C GLU A 89 12.22 -35.31 15.22
N LEU A 90 11.33 -35.22 14.23
CA LEU A 90 11.60 -35.72 12.88
C LEU A 90 12.39 -34.67 12.08
N VAL A 91 13.55 -35.06 11.58
CA VAL A 91 14.42 -34.21 10.77
C VAL A 91 14.85 -34.92 9.49
N GLY A 92 14.96 -34.18 8.39
CA GLY A 92 15.42 -34.75 7.13
C GLY A 92 16.84 -35.31 7.27
N SER A 93 17.11 -36.50 6.75
CA SER A 93 18.41 -37.18 6.91
C SER A 93 19.61 -36.35 6.46
N ARG A 94 19.43 -35.47 5.45
CA ARG A 94 20.48 -34.56 4.95
C ARG A 94 20.83 -33.43 5.91
N SER A 95 19.95 -33.10 6.85
CA SER A 95 20.17 -32.07 7.87
C SER A 95 21.12 -32.54 8.97
N LEU A 96 21.24 -33.86 9.19
CA LEU A 96 22.18 -34.47 10.15
C LEU A 96 23.39 -35.14 9.47
N ARG A 97 23.19 -35.81 8.33
CA ARG A 97 24.23 -36.66 7.70
C ARG A 97 25.05 -35.91 6.65
N ASN A 98 25.70 -34.81 7.05
CA ASN A 98 26.56 -34.01 6.16
C ASN A 98 27.92 -34.70 5.90
N PRO A 99 28.43 -34.76 4.64
CA PRO A 99 29.79 -35.20 4.33
C PRO A 99 30.90 -34.44 5.05
N ALA A 100 30.69 -33.16 5.35
CA ALA A 100 31.57 -32.37 6.20
C ALA A 100 31.10 -32.49 7.65
N VAL A 101 31.88 -33.16 8.49
CA VAL A 101 31.62 -33.24 9.93
C VAL A 101 32.16 -31.97 10.57
N ARG A 102 31.32 -31.32 11.37
CA ARG A 102 31.66 -30.09 12.09
C ARG A 102 31.75 -30.36 13.58
N GLY A 103 32.44 -29.48 14.29
CA GLY A 103 32.44 -29.47 15.75
C GLY A 103 33.11 -28.24 16.31
N CYS A 104 33.10 -28.14 17.64
CA CYS A 104 33.79 -27.06 18.33
C CYS A 104 35.25 -27.48 18.62
N PRO A 105 36.25 -26.79 18.07
CA PRO A 105 37.65 -27.15 18.29
C PRO A 105 38.07 -26.91 19.76
N LEU A 106 37.46 -25.93 20.43
CA LEU A 106 37.73 -25.63 21.84
C LEU A 106 37.22 -26.75 22.76
N CYS A 107 36.00 -27.25 22.54
CA CYS A 107 35.50 -28.43 23.26
C CYS A 107 36.43 -29.64 23.08
N LEU A 108 36.84 -29.92 21.84
CA LEU A 108 37.70 -31.07 21.56
C LEU A 108 39.11 -30.91 22.16
N ALA A 109 39.68 -29.71 22.18
CA ALA A 109 40.96 -29.43 22.81
C ALA A 109 40.88 -29.54 24.35
N GLU A 110 39.79 -29.05 24.95
CA GLU A 110 39.53 -29.23 26.38
C GLU A 110 39.36 -30.71 26.73
N ASP A 111 38.59 -31.46 25.94
CA ASP A 111 38.41 -32.90 26.12
C ASP A 111 39.77 -33.63 26.01
N ALA A 112 40.59 -33.29 25.01
CA ALA A 112 41.92 -33.89 24.81
C ALA A 112 42.89 -33.61 25.97
N ALA A 113 42.68 -32.53 26.71
CA ALA A 113 43.49 -32.15 27.88
C ALA A 113 42.90 -32.64 29.22
N ALA A 114 41.71 -33.25 29.23
CA ALA A 114 40.94 -33.53 30.45
C ALA A 114 41.44 -34.72 31.30
N GLY A 115 42.58 -35.34 30.97
CA GLY A 115 43.16 -36.41 31.78
C GLY A 115 44.53 -36.89 31.30
N ASP A 116 45.13 -37.79 32.10
CA ASP A 116 46.47 -38.36 31.85
C ASP A 116 46.46 -39.54 30.86
N GLY A 117 45.27 -39.98 30.42
CA GLY A 117 45.06 -41.09 29.49
C GLY A 117 45.18 -40.71 28.01
N SER A 118 44.83 -41.63 27.12
CA SER A 118 44.78 -41.35 25.69
C SER A 118 43.76 -40.23 25.40
N PRO A 119 44.13 -39.15 24.66
CA PRO A 119 43.19 -38.09 24.28
C PRO A 119 41.93 -38.64 23.57
N PHE A 120 42.08 -39.75 22.86
CA PHE A 120 41.00 -40.41 22.10
C PHE A 120 39.97 -41.11 22.99
N GLU A 121 40.27 -41.33 24.27
CA GLU A 121 39.30 -41.79 25.28
C GLU A 121 38.47 -40.66 25.86
N ALA A 122 38.95 -39.41 25.73
CA ALA A 122 38.35 -38.23 26.33
C ALA A 122 37.58 -37.38 25.32
N MET A 123 38.06 -37.24 24.08
CA MET A 123 37.44 -36.43 23.02
C MET A 123 36.05 -36.93 22.63
N VAL A 124 35.06 -36.03 22.67
CA VAL A 124 33.65 -36.35 22.38
C VAL A 124 33.14 -35.59 21.17
N MET A 125 32.59 -36.32 20.18
CA MET A 125 31.78 -35.72 19.12
C MET A 125 30.33 -35.62 19.59
N ARG A 126 29.92 -34.37 19.85
CA ARG A 126 28.59 -34.04 20.40
C ARG A 126 27.52 -34.00 19.31
N GLY A 127 26.32 -34.46 19.65
CA GLY A 127 25.23 -34.72 18.72
C GLY A 127 24.58 -33.46 18.17
N ASP A 128 24.51 -32.38 18.94
CA ASP A 128 23.97 -31.09 18.53
C ASP A 128 24.74 -30.48 17.34
N TRP A 129 26.03 -30.79 17.19
CA TRP A 129 26.86 -30.30 16.09
C TRP A 129 26.46 -30.87 14.71
N GLN A 130 25.77 -32.01 14.72
CA GLN A 130 25.35 -32.69 13.50
C GLN A 130 24.25 -31.92 12.76
N LEU A 131 23.36 -31.23 13.49
CA LEU A 131 22.30 -30.46 12.85
C LEU A 131 22.90 -29.26 12.13
N LYS A 132 22.67 -29.19 10.81
CA LYS A 132 23.16 -28.10 9.95
C LYS A 132 22.88 -26.70 10.52
N GLU A 133 21.72 -26.53 11.15
CA GLU A 133 21.24 -25.26 11.68
C GLU A 133 21.79 -24.91 13.07
N THR A 134 22.53 -25.83 13.70
CA THR A 134 23.47 -25.49 14.79
C THR A 134 24.73 -24.93 14.16
N VAL A 135 24.98 -23.64 14.39
CA VAL A 135 26.13 -22.91 13.82
C VAL A 135 27.15 -22.50 14.87
N ARG A 136 26.75 -22.43 16.14
CA ARG A 136 27.60 -21.97 17.24
C ARG A 136 27.60 -22.96 18.39
N CYS A 137 28.73 -23.06 19.06
CA CYS A 137 28.85 -23.76 20.33
C CYS A 137 28.43 -22.84 21.48
N VAL A 138 27.37 -23.21 22.21
CA VAL A 138 26.87 -22.43 23.37
C VAL A 138 27.88 -22.36 24.52
N ARG A 139 28.71 -23.41 24.70
CA ARG A 139 29.72 -23.44 25.76
C ARG A 139 30.85 -22.41 25.54
N HIS A 140 31.26 -22.20 24.29
CA HIS A 140 32.45 -21.42 23.97
C HIS A 140 32.18 -20.13 23.21
N GLY A 141 30.96 -19.92 22.71
CA GLY A 141 30.64 -18.81 21.82
C GLY A 141 31.48 -18.83 20.54
N ALA A 142 31.80 -20.02 20.02
CA ALA A 142 32.62 -20.16 18.80
C ALA A 142 31.81 -20.86 17.71
N ASP A 143 31.97 -20.43 16.46
CA ASP A 143 31.31 -21.05 15.33
C ASP A 143 31.81 -22.50 15.14
N LEU A 144 30.90 -23.41 14.78
CA LEU A 144 31.24 -24.81 14.50
C LEU A 144 31.98 -24.90 13.16
N VAL A 145 33.20 -25.41 13.20
CA VAL A 145 34.09 -25.49 12.02
C VAL A 145 34.05 -26.87 11.38
N PRO A 146 34.26 -27.00 10.06
CA PRO A 146 34.45 -28.29 9.43
C PRO A 146 35.77 -28.91 9.92
N LEU A 147 35.68 -30.05 10.60
CA LEU A 147 36.84 -30.78 11.14
C LEU A 147 37.43 -31.74 10.10
N TRP A 148 36.57 -32.45 9.37
CA TRP A 148 36.97 -33.29 8.23
C TRP A 148 35.82 -33.47 7.24
N ARG A 149 36.14 -34.01 6.06
CA ARG A 149 35.17 -34.37 5.02
C ARG A 149 35.39 -35.79 4.55
N ALA A 150 34.32 -36.58 4.52
CA ALA A 150 34.35 -37.93 3.97
C ALA A 150 33.01 -38.33 3.34
N ASN A 151 33.06 -38.82 2.09
CA ASN A 151 31.86 -39.17 1.34
C ASN A 151 31.25 -40.50 1.82
N SER A 152 32.08 -41.52 2.07
CA SER A 152 31.60 -42.82 2.56
C SER A 152 31.25 -42.75 4.05
N PRO A 153 30.06 -43.23 4.48
CA PRO A 153 29.69 -43.23 5.90
C PRO A 153 30.69 -43.97 6.80
N SER A 154 31.23 -45.09 6.33
CA SER A 154 32.20 -45.88 7.10
C SER A 154 33.53 -45.16 7.34
N ALA A 155 33.99 -44.29 6.44
CA ALA A 155 35.17 -43.46 6.68
C ALA A 155 34.83 -42.20 7.49
N ARG A 156 33.65 -41.62 7.24
CA ARG A 156 33.17 -40.40 7.92
C ARG A 156 33.01 -40.60 9.41
N TYR A 157 32.45 -41.74 9.80
CA TYR A 157 32.10 -42.07 11.19
C TYR A 157 33.10 -43.03 11.85
N ASP A 158 34.28 -43.26 11.25
CA ASP A 158 35.44 -43.83 11.93
C ASP A 158 36.13 -42.74 12.77
N ILE A 159 35.40 -42.28 13.80
CA ILE A 159 35.69 -41.03 14.53
C ILE A 159 37.11 -41.06 15.11
N GLY A 160 37.54 -42.15 15.72
CA GLY A 160 38.87 -42.25 16.33
C GLY A 160 39.99 -42.05 15.32
N SER A 161 39.89 -42.68 14.15
CA SER A 161 40.85 -42.48 13.07
C SER A 161 40.85 -41.02 12.58
N ARG A 162 39.66 -40.39 12.46
CA ARG A 162 39.55 -38.98 12.03
C ARG A 162 40.13 -38.03 13.08
N LEU A 163 39.86 -38.26 14.36
CA LEU A 163 40.39 -37.45 15.46
C LEU A 163 41.91 -37.57 15.54
N GLN A 164 42.48 -38.76 15.34
CA GLN A 164 43.92 -38.97 15.29
C GLN A 164 44.58 -38.18 14.14
N GLU A 165 43.95 -38.12 12.98
CA GLU A 165 44.44 -37.35 11.84
C GLU A 165 44.46 -35.83 12.11
N ILE A 166 43.43 -35.29 12.80
CA ILE A 166 43.33 -33.85 13.04
C ILE A 166 43.98 -33.37 14.33
N LEU A 167 44.34 -34.27 15.26
CA LEU A 167 44.81 -33.91 16.60
C LEU A 167 46.00 -32.93 16.59
N PRO A 168 47.06 -33.11 15.77
CA PRO A 168 48.17 -32.16 15.75
C PRO A 168 47.72 -30.74 15.35
N ALA A 169 46.89 -30.63 14.31
CA ALA A 169 46.35 -29.36 13.83
C ALA A 169 45.37 -28.72 14.85
N LEU A 170 44.58 -29.56 15.54
CA LEU A 170 43.69 -29.13 16.61
C LEU A 170 44.47 -28.49 17.76
N LEU A 171 45.54 -29.16 18.23
CA LEU A 171 46.38 -28.68 19.33
C LEU A 171 47.25 -27.47 18.93
N ALA A 172 47.65 -27.37 17.66
CA ALA A 172 48.32 -26.19 17.10
C ALA A 172 47.38 -24.98 16.97
N GLY A 173 46.06 -25.19 17.11
CA GLY A 173 45.06 -24.13 17.02
C GLY A 173 44.66 -23.78 15.58
N ASP A 174 44.95 -24.63 14.60
CA ASP A 174 44.66 -24.39 13.16
C ASP A 174 43.17 -24.21 12.86
N PHE A 175 42.32 -24.70 13.76
CA PHE A 175 40.85 -24.60 13.68
C PHE A 175 40.28 -23.37 14.42
N SER A 176 41.13 -22.55 15.03
CA SER A 176 40.69 -21.42 15.86
C SER A 176 39.88 -20.41 15.04
N GLN A 177 38.75 -19.97 15.60
CA GLN A 177 37.91 -18.93 15.04
C GLN A 177 37.67 -17.83 16.09
N PRO A 178 37.41 -16.58 15.66
CA PRO A 178 36.99 -15.53 16.58
C PRO A 178 35.74 -15.96 17.37
N ARG A 179 35.74 -15.68 18.67
CA ARG A 179 34.55 -15.87 19.49
C ARG A 179 33.51 -14.82 19.12
N ARG A 180 32.25 -15.24 19.15
CA ARG A 180 31.05 -14.43 18.94
C ARG A 180 30.12 -14.63 20.13
N GLU A 181 29.28 -13.64 20.38
CA GLU A 181 28.27 -13.75 21.41
C GLU A 181 27.29 -14.88 21.07
N VAL A 182 26.92 -15.66 22.08
CA VAL A 182 25.88 -16.69 21.96
C VAL A 182 24.53 -15.98 21.89
N THR A 183 23.79 -16.22 20.82
CA THR A 183 22.52 -15.53 20.55
C THR A 183 21.34 -16.18 21.28
N GLU A 184 20.19 -15.51 21.32
CA GLU A 184 18.96 -16.10 21.87
C GLU A 184 18.50 -17.32 21.06
N TYR A 185 18.70 -17.32 19.73
CA TYR A 185 18.48 -18.49 18.88
C TYR A 185 19.36 -19.67 19.31
N ASP A 186 20.64 -19.42 19.60
CA ASP A 186 21.57 -20.48 20.00
C ASP A 186 21.13 -21.10 21.34
N GLN A 187 20.73 -20.27 22.31
CA GLN A 187 20.23 -20.73 23.61
C GLN A 187 18.89 -21.46 23.49
N TRP A 188 17.99 -20.97 22.65
CA TRP A 188 16.70 -21.61 22.37
C TRP A 188 16.89 -23.00 21.75
N LEU A 189 17.76 -23.12 20.75
CA LEU A 189 18.05 -24.38 20.08
C LEU A 189 18.70 -25.38 21.06
N ASP A 190 19.61 -24.90 21.90
CA ASP A 190 20.26 -25.71 22.94
C ASP A 190 19.26 -26.27 23.95
N ALA A 191 18.39 -25.41 24.51
CA ALA A 191 17.34 -25.83 25.43
C ALA A 191 16.35 -26.82 24.79
N ARG A 192 15.98 -26.56 23.52
CA ARG A 192 15.08 -27.43 22.76
C ARG A 192 15.69 -28.81 22.52
N PHE A 193 17.00 -28.91 22.28
CA PHE A 193 17.69 -30.21 22.23
C PHE A 193 17.79 -30.89 23.59
N GLU A 194 18.13 -30.13 24.63
CA GLU A 194 18.43 -30.67 25.94
C GLU A 194 17.19 -31.34 26.57
N ASN A 195 16.04 -30.65 26.53
CA ASN A 195 14.85 -31.10 27.24
C ASN A 195 13.52 -30.77 26.53
N GLY A 196 13.57 -30.31 25.27
CA GLY A 196 12.38 -29.96 24.51
C GLY A 196 11.72 -28.64 24.93
N THR A 197 12.38 -27.84 25.77
CA THR A 197 11.81 -26.54 26.21
C THR A 197 11.75 -25.59 25.02
N ASP A 198 10.54 -25.14 24.71
CA ASP A 198 10.28 -24.09 23.73
C ASP A 198 9.05 -23.29 24.17
N ALA A 199 9.27 -22.08 24.67
CA ALA A 199 8.20 -21.17 25.08
C ALA A 199 7.72 -20.25 23.94
N THR A 200 8.28 -20.41 22.75
CA THR A 200 7.98 -19.56 21.59
C THR A 200 6.85 -20.14 20.76
N TRP A 201 6.40 -19.37 19.76
CA TRP A 201 5.49 -19.89 18.75
C TRP A 201 6.06 -21.09 17.97
N LEU A 202 7.39 -21.22 17.89
CA LEU A 202 8.06 -22.30 17.16
C LEU A 202 7.85 -23.69 17.79
N ALA A 203 7.34 -23.78 19.03
CA ALA A 203 7.04 -25.04 19.70
C ALA A 203 5.97 -25.88 18.99
N ARG A 204 5.09 -25.25 18.20
CA ARG A 204 4.05 -25.95 17.42
C ARG A 204 4.57 -26.55 16.10
N HIS A 205 5.76 -26.14 15.69
CA HIS A 205 6.39 -26.58 14.44
C HIS A 205 7.48 -27.59 14.77
N SER A 206 7.78 -28.49 13.84
CA SER A 206 8.94 -29.36 14.01
C SER A 206 10.22 -28.54 14.10
N LEU A 207 11.21 -29.07 14.82
CA LEU A 207 12.51 -28.42 14.94
C LEU A 207 13.15 -28.15 13.56
N TYR A 208 12.99 -29.09 12.63
CA TYR A 208 13.50 -28.98 11.27
C TYR A 208 12.89 -27.80 10.51
N ALA A 209 11.56 -27.62 10.56
CA ALA A 209 10.89 -26.51 9.90
C ALA A 209 11.24 -25.18 10.58
N ALA A 210 11.20 -25.13 11.91
CA ALA A 210 11.49 -23.92 12.69
C ALA A 210 12.90 -23.37 12.39
N THR A 211 13.93 -24.21 12.52
CA THR A 211 15.33 -23.80 12.29
C THR A 211 15.60 -23.43 10.82
N THR A 212 15.01 -24.18 9.87
CA THR A 212 15.11 -23.86 8.44
C THR A 212 14.48 -22.50 8.12
N MET A 213 13.31 -22.21 8.71
CA MET A 213 12.60 -20.96 8.50
C MET A 213 13.32 -19.78 9.14
N CYS A 214 13.90 -19.94 10.33
CA CYS A 214 14.76 -18.91 10.94
C CYS A 214 15.89 -18.52 9.96
N ARG A 215 16.65 -19.50 9.46
CA ARG A 215 17.74 -19.21 8.50
C ARG A 215 17.24 -18.55 7.20
N LEU A 216 16.16 -19.07 6.59
CA LEU A 216 15.67 -18.56 5.30
C LEU A 216 15.08 -17.16 5.41
N LEU A 217 14.28 -16.90 6.45
CA LEU A 217 13.69 -15.58 6.69
C LEU A 217 14.77 -14.57 7.08
N GLY A 218 15.67 -14.92 8.00
CA GLY A 218 16.73 -14.00 8.40
C GLY A 218 17.69 -13.66 7.28
N ALA A 219 18.04 -14.60 6.39
CA ALA A 219 18.79 -14.31 5.18
C ALA A 219 18.05 -13.35 4.23
N CYS A 220 16.71 -13.34 4.26
CA CYS A 220 15.93 -12.31 3.55
C CYS A 220 16.03 -10.96 4.25
N LEU A 221 15.88 -10.94 5.58
CA LEU A 221 15.91 -9.73 6.40
C LEU A 221 17.27 -9.03 6.38
N GLN A 222 18.38 -9.75 6.19
CA GLN A 222 19.71 -9.16 6.00
C GLN A 222 19.80 -8.18 4.81
N ARG A 223 18.87 -8.25 3.85
CA ARG A 223 18.80 -7.29 2.74
C ARG A 223 18.21 -5.94 3.14
N LEU A 224 17.55 -5.85 4.31
CA LEU A 224 17.04 -4.60 4.83
C LEU A 224 18.19 -3.71 5.31
N PRO A 225 18.05 -2.37 5.25
CA PRO A 225 19.08 -1.45 5.72
C PRO A 225 19.47 -1.71 7.18
N GLY A 226 20.77 -1.77 7.44
CA GLY A 226 21.31 -1.99 8.79
C GLY A 226 21.32 -3.44 9.28
N GLN A 227 20.87 -4.41 8.47
CA GLN A 227 20.75 -5.81 8.89
C GLN A 227 21.80 -6.76 8.27
N ALA A 228 22.63 -6.28 7.33
CA ALA A 228 23.50 -7.12 6.52
C ALA A 228 24.54 -7.94 7.31
N GLU A 229 25.04 -7.40 8.42
CA GLU A 229 26.08 -8.04 9.25
C GLU A 229 25.51 -8.91 10.38
N GLN A 230 24.20 -8.87 10.63
CA GLN A 230 23.59 -9.63 11.71
C GLN A 230 23.51 -11.13 11.38
N ASP A 231 23.49 -11.97 12.40
CA ASP A 231 23.34 -13.42 12.24
C ASP A 231 21.94 -13.75 11.65
N PRO A 232 21.86 -14.41 10.47
CA PRO A 232 20.57 -14.71 9.86
C PRO A 232 19.73 -15.66 10.71
N HIS A 233 20.32 -16.54 11.51
CA HIS A 233 19.54 -17.41 12.38
C HIS A 233 18.84 -16.62 13.49
N GLN A 234 19.56 -15.69 14.13
CA GLN A 234 19.01 -14.80 15.14
C GLN A 234 17.93 -13.88 14.56
N LEU A 235 18.19 -13.24 13.43
CA LEU A 235 17.23 -12.36 12.76
C LEU A 235 15.90 -13.06 12.45
N GLY A 236 15.98 -14.26 11.89
CA GLY A 236 14.78 -15.03 11.59
C GLY A 236 14.09 -15.54 12.85
N PHE A 237 14.83 -15.92 13.88
CA PHE A 237 14.27 -16.32 15.16
C PHE A 237 13.48 -15.18 15.81
N ASP A 238 14.04 -13.97 15.85
CA ASP A 238 13.35 -12.78 16.35
C ASP A 238 12.05 -12.49 15.60
N ALA A 239 12.07 -12.64 14.29
CA ALA A 239 10.91 -12.43 13.44
C ALA A 239 9.81 -13.50 13.64
N LEU A 240 10.15 -14.71 14.10
CA LEU A 240 9.21 -15.84 14.20
C LEU A 240 8.74 -16.14 15.63
N ARG A 241 9.57 -15.92 16.66
CA ARG A 241 9.33 -16.41 18.03
C ARG A 241 8.01 -15.94 18.65
N ASN A 242 7.50 -14.77 18.25
CA ASN A 242 6.33 -14.12 18.83
C ASN A 242 5.00 -14.44 18.10
N GLY A 243 5.02 -15.31 17.09
CA GLY A 243 3.79 -15.75 16.42
C GLY A 243 3.63 -15.35 14.98
N GLU A 244 2.54 -15.84 14.38
CA GLU A 244 2.13 -15.55 13.00
C GLU A 244 2.15 -14.04 12.68
N ARG A 245 1.68 -13.19 13.62
CA ARG A 245 1.67 -11.74 13.41
C ARG A 245 3.09 -11.18 13.20
N SER A 246 4.03 -11.58 14.05
CA SER A 246 5.44 -11.17 13.93
C SER A 246 6.03 -11.63 12.60
N PHE A 247 5.69 -12.85 12.17
CA PHE A 247 6.12 -13.35 10.86
C PHE A 247 5.53 -12.54 9.70
N ARG A 248 4.22 -12.25 9.73
CA ARG A 248 3.54 -11.40 8.74
C ARG A 248 4.15 -9.99 8.69
N ASP A 249 4.43 -9.39 9.84
CA ASP A 249 5.03 -8.07 9.93
C ASP A 249 6.42 -8.05 9.27
N ALA A 250 7.24 -9.07 9.51
CA ALA A 250 8.55 -9.22 8.85
C ALA A 250 8.44 -9.40 7.31
N LEU A 251 7.44 -10.16 6.85
CA LEU A 251 7.17 -10.32 5.41
C LEU A 251 6.70 -9.01 4.76
N ASN A 252 5.85 -8.25 5.45
CA ASN A 252 5.37 -6.95 4.96
C ASN A 252 6.50 -5.93 4.92
N GLN A 253 7.40 -5.90 5.91
CA GLN A 253 8.61 -5.06 5.85
C GLN A 253 9.47 -5.36 4.63
N LEU A 254 9.65 -6.64 4.29
CA LEU A 254 10.35 -7.05 3.06
C LEU A 254 9.59 -6.64 1.79
N ALA A 255 8.25 -6.73 1.81
CA ALA A 255 7.40 -6.34 0.70
C ALA A 255 7.43 -4.83 0.44
N ASP A 256 7.49 -4.02 1.50
CA ASP A 256 7.54 -2.56 1.49
C ASP A 256 8.91 -2.04 1.08
N HIS A 257 10.00 -2.67 1.54
CA HIS A 257 11.36 -2.29 1.16
C HIS A 257 11.72 -2.62 -0.30
N CYS A 258 10.90 -3.41 -0.98
CA CYS A 258 11.14 -3.73 -2.38
C CYS A 258 10.89 -2.48 -3.24
N ASP A 259 11.94 -1.69 -3.49
CA ASP A 259 11.92 -0.42 -4.24
C ASP A 259 12.32 -0.54 -5.73
N SER A 260 12.88 -1.68 -6.16
CA SER A 260 13.47 -1.81 -7.51
C SER A 260 12.54 -2.43 -8.55
N THR A 261 12.44 -1.80 -9.72
CA THR A 261 11.66 -2.11 -10.96
C THR A 261 11.58 -3.57 -11.48
N GLN A 262 12.16 -4.54 -10.79
CA GLN A 262 12.10 -5.98 -11.09
C GLN A 262 11.17 -6.71 -10.10
N PHE A 263 9.85 -6.58 -10.27
CA PHE A 263 8.90 -6.89 -9.19
C PHE A 263 8.17 -8.23 -9.35
N GLY A 264 8.38 -9.09 -8.35
CA GLY A 264 7.52 -10.23 -8.06
C GLY A 264 7.86 -10.83 -6.68
N PRO A 265 6.96 -11.65 -6.10
CA PRO A 265 7.20 -12.35 -4.84
C PRO A 265 8.54 -13.11 -4.80
N SER A 266 8.87 -13.81 -5.88
CA SER A 266 10.12 -14.56 -6.02
C SER A 266 11.37 -13.70 -5.84
N LYS A 267 11.39 -12.49 -6.41
CA LYS A 267 12.52 -11.55 -6.23
C LYS A 267 12.54 -10.93 -4.83
N THR A 268 11.36 -10.67 -4.27
CA THR A 268 11.21 -10.02 -2.96
C THR A 268 11.64 -10.94 -1.82
N PHE A 269 11.27 -12.21 -1.88
CA PHE A 269 11.54 -13.19 -0.83
C PHE A 269 12.65 -14.19 -1.20
N GLY A 270 13.22 -14.10 -2.41
CA GLY A 270 14.40 -14.86 -2.83
C GLY A 270 14.33 -16.35 -2.52
N SER A 271 15.33 -16.83 -1.79
CA SER A 271 15.47 -18.24 -1.41
C SER A 271 14.32 -18.74 -0.53
N LEU A 272 13.71 -17.90 0.30
CA LEU A 272 12.55 -18.28 1.10
C LEU A 272 11.39 -18.69 0.18
N HIS A 273 11.05 -17.85 -0.79
CA HIS A 273 9.99 -18.16 -1.76
C HIS A 273 10.38 -19.37 -2.62
N GLU A 274 11.61 -19.45 -3.13
CA GLU A 274 12.05 -20.58 -3.94
C GLU A 274 11.89 -21.92 -3.19
N LYS A 275 12.39 -21.99 -1.96
CA LYS A 275 12.34 -23.22 -1.15
C LYS A 275 10.92 -23.63 -0.81
N LEU A 276 10.09 -22.67 -0.37
CA LEU A 276 8.69 -22.96 -0.06
C LEU A 276 7.85 -23.31 -1.31
N SER A 277 8.19 -22.76 -2.48
CA SER A 277 7.50 -23.07 -3.75
C SER A 277 7.91 -24.40 -4.38
N ARG A 278 9.12 -24.89 -4.12
CA ARG A 278 9.70 -26.05 -4.84
C ARG A 278 10.04 -27.17 -3.87
N ASP A 279 11.09 -26.96 -3.07
CA ASP A 279 11.69 -27.99 -2.23
C ASP A 279 10.74 -28.47 -1.12
N TYR A 280 9.94 -27.56 -0.57
CA TYR A 280 9.03 -27.82 0.53
C TYR A 280 7.56 -27.70 0.14
N ALA A 281 7.21 -27.66 -1.14
CA ALA A 281 5.84 -27.45 -1.60
C ALA A 281 4.84 -28.50 -1.07
N LYS A 282 5.30 -29.74 -0.86
CA LYS A 282 4.48 -30.88 -0.42
C LYS A 282 4.76 -31.32 1.01
N ASP A 283 5.68 -30.64 1.71
CA ASP A 283 6.05 -31.03 3.08
C ASP A 283 5.04 -30.44 4.08
N PRO A 284 4.28 -31.26 4.83
CA PRO A 284 3.28 -30.75 5.76
C PRO A 284 3.90 -29.91 6.89
N GLN A 285 5.18 -30.14 7.24
CA GLN A 285 5.86 -29.38 8.30
C GLN A 285 6.03 -27.89 7.96
N PHE A 286 5.96 -27.55 6.67
CA PHE A 286 6.07 -26.17 6.18
C PHE A 286 4.73 -25.54 5.80
N ALA A 287 3.60 -26.23 5.99
CA ALA A 287 2.30 -25.79 5.48
C ALA A 287 1.86 -24.42 6.04
N GLU A 288 1.91 -24.23 7.36
CA GLU A 288 1.52 -22.96 7.99
C GLU A 288 2.40 -21.79 7.50
N PHE A 289 3.71 -22.01 7.34
CA PHE A 289 4.61 -21.00 6.79
C PHE A 289 4.30 -20.66 5.32
N ARG A 290 3.95 -21.67 4.50
CA ARG A 290 3.52 -21.45 3.12
C ARG A 290 2.22 -20.66 3.06
N GLU A 291 1.23 -20.99 3.88
CA GLU A 291 -0.05 -20.27 3.89
C GLU A 291 0.12 -18.81 4.30
N ILE A 292 0.94 -18.52 5.31
CA ILE A 292 1.21 -17.15 5.76
C ILE A 292 1.96 -16.36 4.66
N LEU A 293 2.99 -16.94 4.04
CA LEU A 293 3.69 -16.30 2.93
C LEU A 293 2.77 -16.08 1.73
N ARG A 294 1.92 -17.05 1.41
CA ARG A 294 0.93 -16.97 0.33
C ARG A 294 -0.08 -15.85 0.59
N ALA A 295 -0.59 -15.73 1.81
CA ALA A 295 -1.48 -14.65 2.21
C ALA A 295 -0.83 -13.28 2.01
N CYS A 296 0.40 -13.09 2.52
CA CYS A 296 1.16 -11.86 2.33
C CYS A 296 1.37 -11.53 0.84
N ILE A 297 1.64 -12.53 0.00
CA ILE A 297 1.76 -12.35 -1.45
C ILE A 297 0.45 -11.84 -2.05
N LEU A 298 -0.68 -12.46 -1.70
CA LEU A 298 -1.97 -12.09 -2.24
C LEU A 298 -2.51 -10.75 -1.70
N GLU A 299 -2.00 -10.30 -0.56
CA GLU A 299 -2.29 -9.00 0.06
C GLU A 299 -1.45 -7.86 -0.55
N ASN A 300 -0.32 -8.16 -1.20
CA ASN A 300 0.63 -7.16 -1.70
C ASN A 300 0.83 -7.14 -3.23
N TRP A 301 0.50 -8.23 -3.94
CA TRP A 301 0.67 -8.34 -5.39
C TRP A 301 -0.60 -8.73 -6.12
N ALA A 302 -0.77 -8.16 -7.31
CA ALA A 302 -1.90 -8.41 -8.19
C ALA A 302 -1.76 -9.74 -8.96
N ALA A 303 -1.84 -10.87 -8.25
CA ALA A 303 -1.85 -12.21 -8.85
C ALA A 303 -3.10 -12.42 -9.73
N GLY A 304 -2.93 -13.07 -10.88
CA GLY A 304 -4.01 -13.39 -11.81
C GLY A 304 -4.92 -14.52 -11.36
N SER A 305 -6.15 -14.53 -11.86
CA SER A 305 -6.99 -15.73 -11.79
C SER A 305 -6.32 -16.86 -12.57
N GLY A 306 -6.30 -18.07 -12.00
CA GLY A 306 -5.59 -19.24 -12.51
C GLY A 306 -4.08 -19.26 -12.22
N GLU A 307 -3.50 -18.17 -11.70
CA GLU A 307 -2.07 -18.14 -11.36
C GLU A 307 -1.78 -19.00 -10.13
N ILE A 308 -0.71 -19.82 -10.19
CA ILE A 308 -0.29 -20.68 -9.09
C ILE A 308 0.59 -19.85 -8.14
N VAL A 309 0.12 -19.68 -6.90
CA VAL A 309 0.87 -19.01 -5.82
C VAL A 309 1.13 -20.02 -4.71
N LEU A 310 2.40 -20.34 -4.48
CA LEU A 310 2.88 -21.35 -3.53
C LEU A 310 2.15 -22.71 -3.60
N GLY A 311 1.94 -23.19 -4.82
CA GLY A 311 1.37 -24.53 -5.07
C GLY A 311 -0.14 -24.56 -5.29
N GLU A 312 -0.85 -23.47 -5.03
CA GLU A 312 -2.29 -23.39 -5.21
C GLU A 312 -2.70 -22.34 -6.23
N ALA A 313 -3.60 -22.72 -7.15
CA ALA A 313 -4.17 -21.81 -8.13
C ALA A 313 -5.14 -20.82 -7.47
N LEU A 314 -4.99 -19.54 -7.79
CA LEU A 314 -5.92 -18.51 -7.35
C LEU A 314 -7.19 -18.56 -8.20
N ALA A 315 -8.34 -18.94 -7.62
CA ALA A 315 -9.61 -19.01 -8.35
C ALA A 315 -10.00 -17.65 -8.94
N GLU A 316 -10.00 -16.61 -8.11
CA GLU A 316 -10.38 -15.25 -8.50
C GLU A 316 -9.34 -14.24 -8.05
N ARG A 317 -9.07 -13.25 -8.91
CA ARG A 317 -8.13 -12.16 -8.61
C ARG A 317 -8.62 -11.36 -7.41
N ARG A 318 -7.78 -11.23 -6.38
CA ARG A 318 -8.08 -10.43 -5.17
C ARG A 318 -7.71 -8.96 -5.34
N LEU A 319 -6.54 -8.70 -5.92
CA LEU A 319 -6.02 -7.37 -6.15
C LEU A 319 -5.79 -7.11 -7.63
N HIS A 320 -6.13 -5.90 -8.05
CA HIS A 320 -5.59 -5.29 -9.26
C HIS A 320 -4.43 -4.38 -8.90
N SER A 321 -3.44 -4.28 -9.78
CA SER A 321 -2.56 -3.12 -9.88
C SER A 321 -2.99 -2.23 -11.04
N VAL A 322 -2.56 -0.97 -11.06
CA VAL A 322 -2.76 -0.05 -12.20
C VAL A 322 -2.34 -0.72 -13.52
N THR A 323 -1.21 -1.45 -13.53
CA THR A 323 -0.74 -2.17 -14.72
C THR A 323 -1.72 -3.29 -15.11
N SER A 324 -2.15 -4.13 -14.18
CA SER A 324 -3.07 -5.24 -14.49
C SER A 324 -4.45 -4.74 -14.95
N ALA A 325 -4.93 -3.64 -14.39
CA ALA A 325 -6.20 -3.01 -14.76
C ALA A 325 -6.11 -2.38 -16.16
N SER A 326 -4.97 -1.78 -16.48
CA SER A 326 -4.68 -1.28 -17.84
C SER A 326 -4.69 -2.38 -18.87
N VAL A 327 -4.05 -3.52 -18.59
CA VAL A 327 -4.08 -4.69 -19.49
C VAL A 327 -5.49 -5.22 -19.68
N GLN A 328 -6.28 -5.36 -18.61
CA GLN A 328 -7.64 -5.89 -18.70
C GLN A 328 -8.60 -4.97 -19.45
N THR A 329 -8.48 -3.65 -19.25
CA THR A 329 -9.38 -2.66 -19.88
C THR A 329 -8.94 -2.24 -21.27
N GLY A 330 -7.68 -2.50 -21.66
CA GLY A 330 -7.07 -2.02 -22.89
C GLY A 330 -6.77 -0.51 -22.89
N VAL A 331 -6.96 0.18 -21.76
CA VAL A 331 -6.74 1.62 -21.61
C VAL A 331 -5.35 1.89 -21.06
N GLY A 332 -4.68 2.94 -21.54
CA GLY A 332 -3.31 3.28 -21.17
C GLY A 332 -3.09 3.46 -19.64
N PRO A 333 -1.94 3.05 -19.08
CA PRO A 333 -1.73 3.02 -17.62
C PRO A 333 -1.89 4.36 -16.92
N ALA A 334 -1.49 5.48 -17.55
CA ALA A 334 -1.60 6.81 -16.97
C ALA A 334 -3.06 7.27 -16.80
N VAL A 335 -3.93 6.87 -17.74
CA VAL A 335 -5.36 7.15 -17.68
C VAL A 335 -6.01 6.33 -16.57
N ILE A 336 -5.71 5.03 -16.53
CA ILE A 336 -6.24 4.13 -15.50
C ILE A 336 -5.84 4.61 -14.11
N GLU A 337 -4.59 5.01 -13.93
CA GLU A 337 -4.11 5.58 -12.67
C GLU A 337 -4.92 6.81 -12.25
N ALA A 338 -5.17 7.76 -13.17
CA ALA A 338 -5.94 8.96 -12.86
C ALA A 338 -7.41 8.65 -12.49
N LEU A 339 -8.05 7.71 -13.19
CA LEU A 339 -9.42 7.27 -12.88
C LEU A 339 -9.51 6.56 -11.53
N LEU A 340 -8.52 5.72 -11.20
CA LEU A 340 -8.44 5.05 -9.91
C LEU A 340 -8.18 6.04 -8.77
N ILE A 341 -7.40 7.09 -9.00
CA ILE A 341 -7.19 8.18 -8.04
C ILE A 341 -8.49 8.96 -7.81
N GLU A 342 -9.21 9.33 -8.88
CA GLU A 342 -10.49 10.05 -8.76
C GLU A 342 -11.55 9.20 -8.02
N ALA A 343 -11.56 7.89 -8.25
CA ALA A 343 -12.44 6.95 -7.55
C ALA A 343 -12.01 6.63 -6.11
N GLY A 344 -10.83 7.08 -5.67
CA GLY A 344 -10.29 6.78 -4.34
C GLY A 344 -9.69 5.38 -4.18
N ALA A 345 -9.57 4.60 -5.26
CA ALA A 345 -8.99 3.25 -5.24
C ALA A 345 -7.49 3.26 -4.98
N VAL A 346 -6.80 4.30 -5.45
CA VAL A 346 -5.36 4.49 -5.31
C VAL A 346 -5.08 5.91 -4.84
N ARG A 347 -4.12 6.07 -3.93
CA ARG A 347 -3.73 7.41 -3.45
C ARG A 347 -2.90 8.15 -4.50
N SER A 348 -3.11 9.46 -4.61
CA SER A 348 -2.35 10.32 -5.53
C SER A 348 -0.87 10.46 -5.15
N ASP A 349 -0.55 10.35 -3.85
CA ASP A 349 0.79 10.48 -3.28
C ASP A 349 1.53 9.13 -3.15
N ASP A 350 0.95 8.03 -3.65
CA ASP A 350 1.59 6.71 -3.61
C ASP A 350 2.88 6.70 -4.46
N PRO A 351 4.08 6.57 -3.83
CA PRO A 351 5.35 6.65 -4.55
C PRO A 351 5.66 5.35 -5.30
N ARG A 352 4.91 4.27 -5.03
CA ARG A 352 5.19 2.96 -5.61
C ARG A 352 4.96 2.96 -7.12
N PRO A 353 5.67 2.13 -7.88
CA PRO A 353 5.44 2.01 -9.33
C PRO A 353 4.06 1.41 -9.63
N ARG A 354 3.49 1.70 -10.81
CA ARG A 354 2.14 1.26 -11.24
C ARG A 354 1.84 -0.23 -11.06
N VAL A 355 2.84 -1.09 -11.18
CA VAL A 355 2.70 -2.54 -10.98
C VAL A 355 2.48 -2.93 -9.51
N ARG A 356 2.91 -2.08 -8.57
CA ARG A 356 2.77 -2.22 -7.11
C ARG A 356 1.68 -1.32 -6.50
N LYS A 357 1.14 -0.35 -7.25
CA LYS A 357 -0.07 0.40 -6.86
C LYS A 357 -1.29 -0.49 -6.96
N THR A 358 -1.56 -1.25 -5.90
CA THR A 358 -2.66 -2.23 -5.83
C THR A 358 -3.92 -1.66 -5.20
N PHE A 359 -5.06 -2.24 -5.56
CA PHE A 359 -6.40 -1.93 -5.04
C PHE A 359 -7.30 -3.18 -5.12
N ASP A 360 -8.38 -3.21 -4.32
CA ASP A 360 -9.27 -4.36 -4.23
C ASP A 360 -10.02 -4.60 -5.56
N ALA A 361 -9.90 -5.81 -6.10
CA ALA A 361 -10.47 -6.15 -7.39
C ALA A 361 -12.01 -6.27 -7.35
N LYS A 362 -12.57 -6.69 -6.21
CA LYS A 362 -14.01 -6.92 -6.05
C LYS A 362 -14.75 -5.61 -5.78
N GLU A 363 -14.20 -4.77 -4.90
CA GLU A 363 -14.74 -3.46 -4.56
C GLU A 363 -14.84 -2.56 -5.81
N TYR A 364 -13.79 -2.54 -6.64
CA TYR A 364 -13.71 -1.69 -7.83
C TYR A 364 -14.08 -2.42 -9.14
N ALA A 365 -14.67 -3.62 -9.05
CA ALA A 365 -15.06 -4.41 -10.23
C ALA A 365 -15.98 -3.63 -11.19
N GLY A 366 -16.94 -2.88 -10.63
CA GLY A 366 -17.86 -2.05 -11.41
C GLY A 366 -17.16 -0.95 -12.20
N LEU A 367 -16.17 -0.29 -11.58
CA LEU A 367 -15.34 0.73 -12.25
C LEU A 367 -14.53 0.12 -13.40
N ILE A 368 -13.88 -1.02 -13.16
CA ILE A 368 -13.09 -1.73 -14.18
C ILE A 368 -13.96 -2.17 -15.36
N ALA A 369 -15.17 -2.68 -15.11
CA ALA A 369 -16.10 -3.07 -16.16
C ALA A 369 -16.68 -1.87 -16.94
N MET A 370 -16.82 -0.70 -16.29
CA MET A 370 -17.33 0.52 -16.90
C MET A 370 -16.31 1.18 -17.84
N ILE A 371 -15.03 1.16 -17.50
CA ILE A 371 -13.97 1.90 -18.22
C ILE A 371 -13.95 1.62 -19.74
N PRO A 372 -14.01 0.37 -20.22
CA PRO A 372 -14.02 0.09 -21.66
C PRO A 372 -15.26 0.61 -22.41
N GLN A 373 -16.34 0.94 -21.70
CA GLN A 373 -17.60 1.43 -22.27
C GLN A 373 -17.62 2.96 -22.41
N LEU A 374 -16.56 3.63 -21.96
CA LEU A 374 -16.46 5.07 -22.00
C LEU A 374 -16.27 5.58 -23.44
N ALA A 375 -17.06 6.58 -23.79
CA ALA A 375 -17.24 7.11 -25.12
C ALA A 375 -16.77 8.57 -25.22
N GLY A 376 -16.35 8.95 -26.42
CA GLY A 376 -16.03 10.33 -26.76
C GLY A 376 -17.29 11.21 -26.89
N PRO A 377 -17.17 12.55 -26.85
CA PRO A 377 -18.30 13.45 -27.06
C PRO A 377 -19.07 13.20 -28.36
N MET A 378 -18.38 12.84 -29.45
CA MET A 378 -19.00 12.57 -30.75
C MET A 378 -19.82 11.27 -30.74
N GLU A 379 -19.29 10.24 -30.10
CA GLU A 379 -19.94 8.93 -29.98
C GLU A 379 -21.16 9.01 -29.08
N MET A 380 -21.07 9.76 -27.97
CA MET A 380 -22.21 10.10 -27.11
C MET A 380 -23.31 10.85 -27.89
N GLN A 381 -22.95 11.87 -28.68
CA GLN A 381 -23.88 12.63 -29.53
C GLN A 381 -24.63 11.72 -30.51
N ASN A 382 -23.90 10.84 -31.21
CA ASN A 382 -24.47 9.90 -32.15
C ASN A 382 -25.39 8.90 -31.45
N ALA A 383 -24.96 8.32 -30.32
CA ALA A 383 -25.72 7.34 -29.58
C ALA A 383 -27.07 7.88 -29.07
N MET A 384 -27.10 9.13 -28.60
CA MET A 384 -28.34 9.76 -28.14
C MET A 384 -29.14 10.47 -29.25
N GLY A 385 -28.61 10.53 -30.48
CA GLY A 385 -29.19 11.28 -31.59
C GLY A 385 -29.39 12.77 -31.28
N ALA A 386 -28.37 13.41 -30.72
CA ALA A 386 -28.34 14.85 -30.45
C ALA A 386 -27.28 15.55 -31.30
N THR A 387 -27.56 16.78 -31.72
CA THR A 387 -26.54 17.63 -32.35
C THR A 387 -25.52 18.10 -31.31
N ARG A 388 -24.33 18.54 -31.77
CA ARG A 388 -23.27 19.09 -30.90
C ARG A 388 -23.76 20.24 -30.01
N SER A 389 -24.63 21.10 -30.54
CA SER A 389 -25.16 22.25 -29.81
C SER A 389 -26.13 21.84 -28.70
N GLU A 390 -26.96 20.84 -28.98
CA GLU A 390 -27.94 20.30 -28.03
C GLU A 390 -27.24 19.55 -26.91
N PHE A 391 -26.27 18.70 -27.26
CA PHE A 391 -25.44 17.99 -26.29
C PHE A 391 -24.72 18.97 -25.37
N ARG A 392 -24.06 20.01 -25.91
CA ARG A 392 -23.41 21.05 -25.09
C ARG A 392 -24.41 21.72 -24.14
N ALA A 393 -25.59 22.09 -24.62
CA ALA A 393 -26.61 22.71 -23.79
C ALA A 393 -27.06 21.79 -22.64
N LEU A 394 -27.25 20.50 -22.89
CA LEU A 394 -27.60 19.52 -21.86
C LEU A 394 -26.50 19.36 -20.80
N VAL A 395 -25.23 19.38 -21.22
CA VAL A 395 -24.08 19.33 -20.31
C VAL A 395 -23.96 20.59 -19.46
N GLU A 396 -24.09 21.78 -20.06
CA GLU A 396 -24.05 23.06 -19.34
C GLU A 396 -25.20 23.20 -18.32
N LEU A 397 -26.34 22.57 -18.59
CA LEU A 397 -27.48 22.51 -17.68
C LEU A 397 -27.34 21.47 -16.57
N GLY A 398 -26.34 20.58 -16.65
CA GLY A 398 -26.15 19.47 -15.71
C GLY A 398 -27.10 18.29 -15.93
N GLU A 399 -27.82 18.25 -17.05
CA GLU A 399 -28.74 17.15 -17.40
C GLU A 399 -27.98 15.90 -17.88
N LEU A 400 -26.78 16.11 -18.42
CA LEU A 400 -25.79 15.07 -18.69
C LEU A 400 -24.50 15.46 -17.99
N SER A 401 -23.94 14.56 -17.19
CA SER A 401 -22.68 14.78 -16.49
C SER A 401 -21.63 13.77 -16.98
N PRO A 402 -20.37 14.20 -17.17
CA PRO A 402 -19.31 13.26 -17.47
C PRO A 402 -19.06 12.35 -16.27
N VAL A 403 -18.67 11.11 -16.53
CA VAL A 403 -18.29 10.10 -15.53
C VAL A 403 -17.06 10.54 -14.74
N THR A 404 -16.15 11.25 -15.41
CA THR A 404 -14.89 11.73 -14.84
C THR A 404 -14.68 13.20 -15.19
N ARG A 405 -14.07 13.95 -14.27
CA ARG A 405 -13.71 15.36 -14.47
C ARG A 405 -12.21 15.57 -14.71
N ILE A 406 -11.47 14.49 -14.96
CA ILE A 406 -10.03 14.54 -15.26
C ILE A 406 -9.80 15.44 -16.47
N ALA A 407 -9.01 16.50 -16.28
CA ALA A 407 -8.70 17.46 -17.34
C ALA A 407 -8.01 16.76 -18.53
N GLY A 408 -8.48 17.06 -19.75
CA GLY A 408 -7.91 16.47 -20.97
C GLY A 408 -8.34 15.04 -21.27
N PHE A 409 -9.20 14.43 -20.44
CA PHE A 409 -9.73 13.09 -20.71
C PHE A 409 -10.68 13.10 -21.91
N LYS A 410 -10.34 12.35 -22.96
CA LYS A 410 -11.02 12.44 -24.27
C LYS A 410 -12.37 11.74 -24.32
N THR A 411 -12.59 10.75 -23.44
CA THR A 411 -13.76 9.87 -23.47
C THR A 411 -14.47 9.83 -22.11
N PRO A 412 -14.97 10.96 -21.57
CA PRO A 412 -15.50 10.99 -20.21
C PRO A 412 -16.98 10.57 -20.09
N TRP A 413 -17.59 10.00 -21.14
CA TRP A 413 -19.05 9.79 -21.19
C TRP A 413 -19.43 8.32 -21.24
N LEU A 414 -20.62 7.96 -20.75
CA LEU A 414 -21.25 6.67 -21.02
C LEU A 414 -22.38 6.85 -22.03
N ALA A 415 -22.23 6.28 -23.22
CA ALA A 415 -23.25 6.36 -24.27
C ALA A 415 -24.62 5.85 -23.81
N SER A 416 -24.63 4.81 -22.98
CA SER A 416 -25.83 4.23 -22.38
C SER A 416 -26.62 5.22 -21.52
N GLU A 417 -25.96 6.17 -20.85
CA GLU A 417 -26.64 7.20 -20.08
C GLU A 417 -27.37 8.20 -20.98
N GLY A 418 -26.76 8.56 -22.11
CA GLY A 418 -27.38 9.41 -23.13
C GLY A 418 -28.60 8.75 -23.75
N ILE A 419 -28.49 7.47 -24.10
CA ILE A 419 -29.61 6.66 -24.62
C ILE A 419 -30.75 6.62 -23.59
N ARG A 420 -30.45 6.27 -22.33
CA ARG A 420 -31.43 6.19 -21.24
C ARG A 420 -32.11 7.54 -20.99
N PHE A 421 -31.37 8.64 -21.05
CA PHE A 421 -31.93 9.99 -20.94
C PHE A 421 -32.97 10.25 -22.03
N VAL A 422 -32.66 9.91 -23.28
CA VAL A 422 -33.55 10.06 -24.42
C VAL A 422 -34.76 9.16 -24.30
N GLU A 423 -34.58 7.88 -23.98
CA GLU A 423 -35.68 6.92 -23.80
C GLU A 423 -36.68 7.37 -22.72
N ASN A 424 -36.20 7.93 -21.61
CA ASN A 424 -37.06 8.46 -20.56
C ASN A 424 -37.95 9.62 -21.03
N LEU A 425 -37.44 10.47 -21.92
CA LEU A 425 -38.24 11.52 -22.55
C LEU A 425 -39.20 10.94 -23.59
N ARG A 426 -38.74 9.99 -24.41
CA ARG A 426 -39.55 9.37 -25.47
C ARG A 426 -40.73 8.56 -24.92
N ARG A 427 -40.59 7.91 -23.76
CA ARG A 427 -41.68 7.15 -23.11
C ARG A 427 -42.93 8.00 -22.80
N LYS A 428 -42.77 9.33 -22.75
CA LYS A 428 -43.85 10.28 -22.49
C LYS A 428 -44.51 10.84 -23.75
N GLY A 429 -44.01 10.47 -24.94
CA GLY A 429 -44.43 11.07 -26.19
C GLY A 429 -45.17 10.13 -27.14
N GLY A 430 -46.10 10.71 -27.90
CA GLY A 430 -46.76 10.04 -29.03
C GLY A 430 -46.07 10.36 -30.36
N SER A 431 -46.27 9.52 -31.39
CA SER A 431 -45.79 9.80 -32.75
C SER A 431 -46.48 11.04 -33.31
N ILE A 432 -45.70 11.94 -33.93
CA ILE A 432 -46.20 13.08 -34.70
C ILE A 432 -46.06 12.72 -36.19
N PRO A 433 -47.17 12.60 -36.93
CA PRO A 433 -47.13 12.43 -38.39
C PRO A 433 -46.47 13.62 -39.09
N ASP A 434 -45.82 13.35 -40.22
CA ASP A 434 -45.18 14.39 -41.02
C ASP A 434 -46.15 15.50 -41.45
N GLY A 435 -45.69 16.76 -41.32
CA GLY A 435 -46.45 17.95 -41.73
C GLY A 435 -47.41 18.53 -40.70
N VAL A 436 -47.58 17.90 -39.52
CA VAL A 436 -48.43 18.45 -38.44
C VAL A 436 -47.80 19.73 -37.86
N ARG A 437 -48.49 20.86 -38.04
CA ARG A 437 -48.09 22.16 -37.48
C ARG A 437 -48.47 22.22 -35.99
N GLY A 438 -47.63 22.86 -35.18
CA GLY A 438 -47.90 23.07 -33.75
C GLY A 438 -46.86 22.47 -32.80
N TRP A 439 -45.87 21.75 -33.32
CA TRP A 439 -44.76 21.18 -32.55
C TRP A 439 -43.45 21.91 -32.84
N SER A 440 -42.55 21.94 -31.87
CA SER A 440 -41.19 22.48 -32.00
C SER A 440 -40.21 21.59 -31.24
N THR A 441 -38.97 21.46 -31.72
CA THR A 441 -37.89 20.87 -30.92
C THR A 441 -37.70 21.67 -29.63
N ILE A 442 -37.16 21.03 -28.60
CA ILE A 442 -36.96 21.65 -27.28
C ILE A 442 -36.13 22.95 -27.40
N GLN A 443 -35.06 22.94 -28.18
CA GLN A 443 -34.18 24.08 -28.40
C GLN A 443 -34.89 25.20 -29.16
N LEU A 444 -35.63 24.87 -30.21
CA LEU A 444 -36.36 25.86 -30.98
C LEU A 444 -37.48 26.50 -30.14
N ALA A 445 -38.16 25.72 -29.31
CA ALA A 445 -39.15 26.21 -28.36
C ALA A 445 -38.53 27.16 -27.32
N SER A 446 -37.35 26.83 -26.78
CA SER A 446 -36.61 27.71 -25.87
C SER A 446 -36.28 29.05 -26.54
N THR A 447 -35.74 29.02 -27.76
CA THR A 447 -35.35 30.23 -28.50
C THR A 447 -36.54 31.13 -28.80
N TYR A 448 -37.66 30.58 -29.27
CA TYR A 448 -38.83 31.40 -29.62
C TYR A 448 -39.60 31.94 -28.42
N THR A 449 -39.63 31.21 -27.31
CA THR A 449 -40.45 31.60 -26.15
C THR A 449 -39.66 32.37 -25.09
N GLY A 450 -38.34 32.21 -25.06
CA GLY A 450 -37.45 32.72 -24.02
C GLY A 450 -37.48 31.88 -22.72
N ILE A 451 -38.21 30.76 -22.71
CA ILE A 451 -38.23 29.82 -21.58
C ILE A 451 -36.97 28.96 -21.65
N PRO A 452 -36.17 28.85 -20.57
CA PRO A 452 -34.96 28.03 -20.57
C PRO A 452 -35.26 26.54 -20.83
N VAL A 453 -34.36 25.86 -21.56
CA VAL A 453 -34.44 24.41 -21.83
C VAL A 453 -34.66 23.59 -20.54
N SER A 454 -34.03 23.94 -19.42
CA SER A 454 -34.25 23.25 -18.14
C SER A 454 -35.69 23.34 -17.62
N GLN A 455 -36.38 24.48 -17.83
CA GLN A 455 -37.79 24.60 -17.48
C GLN A 455 -38.69 23.79 -18.42
N ILE A 456 -38.35 23.71 -19.71
CA ILE A 456 -39.06 22.88 -20.68
C ILE A 456 -38.90 21.39 -20.30
N LEU A 457 -37.68 20.94 -20.00
CA LEU A 457 -37.42 19.57 -19.54
C LEU A 457 -38.16 19.26 -18.22
N SER A 458 -38.22 20.20 -17.28
CA SER A 458 -39.03 20.08 -16.06
C SER A 458 -40.53 19.99 -16.37
N GLY A 459 -41.01 20.73 -17.35
CA GLY A 459 -42.38 20.66 -17.85
C GLY A 459 -42.72 19.28 -18.41
N ILE A 460 -41.83 18.71 -19.22
CA ILE A 460 -41.95 17.34 -19.73
C ILE A 460 -41.94 16.31 -18.58
N ARG A 461 -41.04 16.50 -17.60
CA ARG A 461 -40.93 15.60 -16.44
C ARG A 461 -42.19 15.60 -15.57
N SER A 462 -42.78 16.77 -15.35
CA SER A 462 -44.01 16.94 -14.57
C SER A 462 -45.29 16.62 -15.35
N GLY A 463 -45.21 16.35 -16.66
CA GLY A 463 -46.38 16.14 -17.52
C GLY A 463 -47.11 17.42 -17.91
N ALA A 464 -46.59 18.60 -17.54
CA ALA A 464 -47.14 19.90 -17.91
C ALA A 464 -46.92 20.25 -19.39
N LEU A 465 -46.02 19.53 -20.08
CA LEU A 465 -45.81 19.62 -21.52
C LEU A 465 -45.94 18.24 -22.14
N SER A 466 -46.81 18.14 -23.15
CA SER A 466 -46.94 17.00 -24.02
C SER A 466 -45.68 16.86 -24.88
N VAL A 467 -45.20 15.62 -24.97
CA VAL A 467 -44.06 15.24 -25.81
C VAL A 467 -44.61 14.67 -27.11
N GLY A 468 -44.00 15.04 -28.22
CA GLY A 468 -44.27 14.41 -29.51
C GLY A 468 -42.98 14.02 -30.20
N LEU A 469 -43.01 12.90 -30.91
CA LEU A 469 -41.85 12.28 -31.53
C LEU A 469 -41.97 12.43 -33.04
N ARG A 470 -41.02 13.12 -33.68
CA ARG A 470 -41.00 13.21 -35.15
C ARG A 470 -40.70 11.86 -35.78
N ASP A 471 -41.41 11.57 -36.87
CA ASP A 471 -41.08 10.42 -37.70
C ASP A 471 -39.74 10.65 -38.43
N GLY A 472 -38.93 9.60 -38.59
CA GLY A 472 -37.64 9.67 -39.28
C GLY A 472 -36.45 10.31 -38.54
N GLU A 473 -36.63 10.98 -37.40
CA GLU A 473 -35.54 11.53 -36.56
C GLU A 473 -35.43 10.78 -35.21
N PRO A 474 -34.87 9.55 -35.19
CA PRO A 474 -34.69 8.82 -33.94
C PRO A 474 -33.62 9.49 -33.07
N GLY A 475 -33.99 9.90 -31.85
CA GLY A 475 -33.06 10.46 -30.87
C GLY A 475 -33.58 11.70 -30.15
N TYR A 476 -32.69 12.40 -29.44
CA TYR A 476 -33.02 13.64 -28.74
C TYR A 476 -33.52 14.74 -29.71
N HIS A 477 -32.90 14.87 -30.88
CA HIS A 477 -33.23 15.92 -31.84
C HIS A 477 -34.70 15.87 -32.31
N GLY A 478 -35.22 14.66 -32.50
CA GLY A 478 -36.62 14.43 -32.91
C GLY A 478 -37.66 14.65 -31.81
N ILE A 479 -37.25 14.95 -30.57
CA ILE A 479 -38.17 15.21 -29.46
C ILE A 479 -38.72 16.63 -29.54
N CYS A 480 -40.03 16.72 -29.68
CA CYS A 480 -40.77 17.96 -29.77
C CYS A 480 -41.72 18.17 -28.60
N VAL A 481 -42.08 19.43 -28.40
CA VAL A 481 -43.04 19.90 -27.39
C VAL A 481 -44.10 20.79 -28.05
N SER A 482 -45.32 20.77 -27.52
CA SER A 482 -46.45 21.53 -28.06
C SER A 482 -46.24 23.04 -27.93
N ARG A 483 -46.32 23.76 -29.06
CA ARG A 483 -46.19 25.23 -29.09
C ARG A 483 -47.29 25.92 -28.28
N ASN A 484 -48.49 25.34 -28.23
CA ASN A 484 -49.63 25.92 -27.52
C ASN A 484 -49.43 25.81 -26.01
N GLU A 485 -49.00 24.65 -25.52
CA GLU A 485 -48.74 24.43 -24.10
C GLU A 485 -47.55 25.25 -23.60
N ILE A 486 -46.49 25.38 -24.40
CA ILE A 486 -45.35 26.24 -24.04
C ILE A 486 -45.75 27.72 -24.00
N LYS A 487 -46.59 28.17 -24.94
CA LYS A 487 -47.15 29.54 -24.89
C LYS A 487 -48.04 29.74 -23.68
N ALA A 488 -48.87 28.76 -23.32
CA ALA A 488 -49.68 28.79 -22.12
C ALA A 488 -48.82 28.81 -20.84
N MET A 489 -47.75 28.02 -20.81
CA MET A 489 -46.75 28.02 -19.75
C MET A 489 -46.10 29.40 -19.60
N LYS A 490 -45.75 30.07 -20.71
CA LYS A 490 -45.26 31.47 -20.68
C LYS A 490 -46.27 32.43 -20.04
N ASN A 491 -47.56 32.21 -20.24
CA ASN A 491 -48.64 33.04 -19.69
C ASN A 491 -48.97 32.72 -18.22
N HIS A 492 -48.50 31.58 -17.69
CA HIS A 492 -48.65 31.17 -16.29
C HIS A 492 -47.38 31.39 -15.43
N VAL A 493 -46.25 31.76 -16.04
CA VAL A 493 -45.14 32.34 -15.27
C VAL A 493 -45.59 33.73 -14.82
N PRO A 494 -45.77 34.00 -13.51
CA PRO A 494 -46.10 35.34 -13.06
C PRO A 494 -45.05 36.30 -13.61
N ARG A 495 -45.48 37.37 -14.29
CA ARG A 495 -44.62 38.51 -14.58
C ARG A 495 -44.13 39.01 -13.22
N ALA A 496 -42.96 38.54 -12.78
CA ALA A 496 -42.35 39.02 -11.56
C ALA A 496 -42.12 40.52 -11.76
N THR A 497 -42.96 41.32 -11.12
CA THR A 497 -42.67 42.70 -10.77
C THR A 497 -41.47 42.64 -9.81
N LYS A 498 -40.28 42.67 -10.40
CA LYS A 498 -38.98 42.55 -9.71
C LYS A 498 -38.75 43.77 -8.83
N LYS A 499 -39.25 43.75 -7.60
CA LYS A 499 -38.58 44.46 -6.50
C LYS A 499 -37.34 43.66 -6.13
N TRP A 500 -36.17 44.30 -6.16
CA TRP A 500 -34.95 43.78 -5.54
C TRP A 500 -35.24 43.61 -4.04
N ARG A 501 -34.92 42.45 -3.46
CA ARG A 501 -35.27 42.14 -2.06
C ARG A 501 -34.43 42.90 -1.04
N ASP A 502 -33.31 43.47 -1.44
CA ASP A 502 -32.25 43.99 -0.56
C ASP A 502 -32.24 45.52 -0.43
N GLY A 503 -33.12 46.24 -1.14
CA GLY A 503 -33.12 47.71 -1.15
C GLY A 503 -31.83 48.33 -1.71
N SER A 504 -30.93 47.54 -2.32
CA SER A 504 -29.65 48.01 -2.82
C SER A 504 -29.80 48.75 -4.15
N ILE A 505 -28.82 49.57 -4.51
CA ILE A 505 -28.71 50.21 -5.83
C ILE A 505 -27.49 49.68 -6.58
N SER A 506 -27.50 49.75 -7.92
CA SER A 506 -26.33 49.34 -8.69
C SER A 506 -25.17 50.34 -8.51
N ILE A 507 -23.93 49.86 -8.59
CA ILE A 507 -22.73 50.71 -8.58
C ILE A 507 -22.83 51.85 -9.59
N ALA A 508 -23.33 51.59 -10.80
CA ALA A 508 -23.52 52.62 -11.82
C ALA A 508 -24.62 53.64 -11.47
N ALA A 509 -25.63 53.26 -10.69
CA ALA A 509 -26.65 54.19 -10.20
C ALA A 509 -26.07 55.08 -9.08
N PHE A 510 -25.32 54.49 -8.15
CA PHE A 510 -24.66 55.24 -7.08
C PHE A 510 -23.55 56.17 -7.60
N GLY A 511 -22.69 55.70 -8.51
CA GLY A 511 -21.67 56.52 -9.15
C GLY A 511 -22.26 57.79 -9.76
N ARG A 512 -23.44 57.69 -10.41
CA ARG A 512 -24.16 58.85 -10.95
C ARG A 512 -24.68 59.80 -9.87
N SER A 513 -25.17 59.30 -8.73
CA SER A 513 -25.66 60.16 -7.64
C SER A 513 -24.53 60.97 -7.01
N ILE A 514 -23.30 60.42 -6.96
CA ILE A 514 -22.12 61.14 -6.46
C ILE A 514 -21.36 61.94 -7.54
N GLY A 515 -21.92 62.06 -8.75
CA GLY A 515 -21.36 62.92 -9.81
C GLY A 515 -20.31 62.28 -10.72
N ILE A 516 -20.11 60.96 -10.64
CA ILE A 516 -19.25 60.19 -11.53
C ILE A 516 -20.12 59.66 -12.67
N ARG A 517 -20.02 60.30 -13.85
CA ARG A 517 -20.83 59.96 -15.03
C ARG A 517 -20.15 58.98 -15.99
N ASP A 518 -18.85 58.76 -15.82
CA ASP A 518 -18.12 57.77 -16.60
C ASP A 518 -18.53 56.36 -16.18
N HIS A 519 -18.90 55.53 -17.17
CA HIS A 519 -19.56 54.25 -16.96
C HIS A 519 -18.67 53.16 -16.32
N GLY A 520 -17.35 53.38 -16.23
CA GLY A 520 -16.40 52.40 -15.66
C GLY A 520 -15.62 52.88 -14.44
N THR A 521 -15.51 54.19 -14.20
CA THR A 521 -14.62 54.72 -13.15
C THR A 521 -15.01 54.31 -11.74
N PHE A 522 -16.29 54.40 -11.38
CA PHE A 522 -16.73 53.99 -10.03
C PHE A 522 -16.75 52.46 -9.85
N THR A 523 -16.93 51.70 -10.92
CA THR A 523 -16.83 50.24 -10.90
C THR A 523 -15.40 49.79 -10.59
N ARG A 524 -14.40 50.37 -11.28
CA ARG A 524 -12.98 50.10 -11.01
C ARG A 524 -12.57 50.46 -9.58
N PHE A 525 -13.13 51.54 -9.03
CA PHE A 525 -12.90 51.95 -7.64
C PHE A 525 -13.39 50.90 -6.62
N ALA A 526 -14.56 50.31 -6.85
CA ALA A 526 -15.09 49.25 -5.99
C ALA A 526 -14.35 47.91 -6.20
N GLU A 527 -14.02 47.55 -7.43
CA GLU A 527 -13.25 46.33 -7.75
C GLU A 527 -11.83 46.37 -7.20
N ALA A 528 -11.22 47.56 -7.09
CA ALA A 528 -9.95 47.78 -6.41
C ALA A 528 -10.03 47.69 -4.88
N GLY A 529 -11.21 47.40 -4.31
CA GLY A 529 -11.41 47.17 -2.88
C GLY A 529 -11.48 48.45 -2.03
N HIS A 530 -11.61 49.63 -2.65
CA HIS A 530 -11.70 50.90 -1.92
C HIS A 530 -13.10 51.23 -1.41
N CYS A 531 -14.12 50.51 -1.88
CA CYS A 531 -15.51 50.68 -1.49
C CYS A 531 -16.16 49.31 -1.27
N PRO A 532 -16.87 49.07 -0.16
CA PRO A 532 -17.60 47.84 0.02
C PRO A 532 -18.77 47.77 -0.97
N ALA A 533 -18.82 46.69 -1.73
CA ALA A 533 -19.92 46.35 -2.62
C ALA A 533 -20.02 44.82 -2.70
N HIS A 534 -21.23 44.32 -2.86
CA HIS A 534 -21.47 42.87 -2.91
C HIS A 534 -22.03 42.46 -4.27
N LEU A 535 -21.68 41.24 -4.66
CA LEU A 535 -22.07 40.67 -5.94
C LEU A 535 -23.46 40.05 -5.81
N VAL A 536 -24.45 40.62 -6.51
CA VAL A 536 -25.80 40.06 -6.55
C VAL A 536 -26.08 39.46 -7.91
N ARG A 537 -26.54 38.21 -7.92
CA ARG A 537 -27.02 37.59 -9.15
C ARG A 537 -28.37 38.19 -9.53
N ASN A 538 -28.42 38.86 -10.68
CA ASN A 538 -29.65 39.46 -11.18
C ASN A 538 -30.73 38.37 -11.29
N PRO A 539 -31.88 38.50 -10.61
CA PRO A 539 -32.93 37.47 -10.60
C PRO A 539 -33.49 37.14 -11.99
N SER A 540 -33.18 37.98 -12.99
CA SER A 540 -33.76 37.89 -14.33
C SER A 540 -32.81 37.68 -15.48
N THR A 541 -31.65 38.31 -15.45
CA THR A 541 -30.62 38.07 -16.47
C THR A 541 -29.64 36.98 -16.01
N ARG A 542 -29.71 36.55 -14.74
CA ARG A 542 -28.78 35.64 -14.06
C ARG A 542 -27.31 36.07 -14.12
N GLN A 543 -27.02 37.26 -14.66
CA GLN A 543 -25.71 37.88 -14.66
C GLN A 543 -25.42 38.46 -13.27
N ASN A 544 -24.15 38.39 -12.89
CA ASN A 544 -23.68 38.99 -11.66
C ASN A 544 -23.58 40.51 -11.84
N GLN A 545 -24.13 41.26 -10.90
CA GLN A 545 -24.06 42.72 -10.87
C GLN A 545 -23.61 43.18 -9.50
N LEU A 546 -22.58 44.03 -9.44
CA LEU A 546 -22.16 44.70 -8.22
C LEU A 546 -23.21 45.72 -7.76
N ARG A 547 -23.60 45.64 -6.49
CA ARG A 547 -24.62 46.51 -5.87
C ARG A 547 -24.14 46.99 -4.49
N MET A 548 -24.77 48.05 -4.00
CA MET A 548 -24.47 48.66 -2.71
C MET A 548 -25.77 48.88 -1.92
N THR A 549 -25.76 48.43 -0.66
CA THR A 549 -26.75 48.72 0.37
C THR A 549 -26.55 50.13 0.94
N GLU A 550 -27.52 50.61 1.71
CA GLU A 550 -27.43 51.89 2.42
C GLU A 550 -26.25 51.93 3.41
N ALA A 551 -25.96 50.82 4.10
CA ALA A 551 -24.81 50.72 5.01
C ALA A 551 -23.46 50.81 4.28
N GLU A 552 -23.34 50.17 3.11
CA GLU A 552 -22.13 50.23 2.28
C GLU A 552 -21.93 51.63 1.66
N ILE A 553 -23.01 52.30 1.29
CA ILE A 553 -23.00 53.71 0.86
C ILE A 553 -22.54 54.62 1.99
N ALA A 554 -23.02 54.39 3.22
CA ALA A 554 -22.57 55.14 4.39
C ALA A 554 -21.05 54.95 4.64
N ALA A 555 -20.55 53.71 4.53
CA ALA A 555 -19.12 53.42 4.66
C ALA A 555 -18.26 54.10 3.58
N PHE A 556 -18.76 54.19 2.33
CA PHE A 556 -18.12 55.01 1.31
C PHE A 556 -18.06 56.48 1.75
N HIS A 557 -19.19 57.03 2.18
CA HIS A 557 -19.26 58.41 2.61
C HIS A 557 -18.45 58.70 3.86
N GLU A 558 -18.19 57.76 4.75
CA GLU A 558 -17.33 57.96 5.92
C GLU A 558 -15.88 58.27 5.52
N ARG A 559 -15.38 57.58 4.49
CA ARG A 559 -13.97 57.65 4.08
C ARG A 559 -13.71 58.56 2.89
N PHE A 560 -14.68 58.67 1.98
CA PHE A 560 -14.53 59.34 0.71
C PHE A 560 -15.66 60.33 0.44
N VAL A 561 -15.32 61.39 -0.31
CA VAL A 561 -16.27 62.40 -0.78
C VAL A 561 -16.00 62.76 -2.22
N THR A 562 -17.02 63.24 -2.91
CA THR A 562 -16.87 63.91 -4.20
C THR A 562 -17.26 65.38 -4.06
N PRO A 563 -16.86 66.25 -5.01
CA PRO A 563 -17.30 67.64 -5.01
C PRO A 563 -18.82 67.81 -5.02
N ASN A 564 -19.57 66.82 -5.55
CA ASN A 564 -21.03 66.86 -5.53
C ASN A 564 -21.59 66.48 -4.16
N THR A 565 -21.03 65.47 -3.49
CA THR A 565 -21.55 65.01 -2.20
C THR A 565 -21.22 66.02 -1.11
N ILE A 566 -19.99 66.56 -1.13
CA ILE A 566 -19.60 67.58 -0.16
C ILE A 566 -20.34 68.90 -0.38
N ALA A 567 -20.62 69.30 -1.64
CA ALA A 567 -21.48 70.46 -1.94
C ALA A 567 -22.90 70.31 -1.39
N ALA A 568 -23.47 69.11 -1.48
CA ALA A 568 -24.78 68.81 -0.91
C ALA A 568 -24.76 68.83 0.64
N GLU A 569 -23.66 68.39 1.26
CA GLU A 569 -23.51 68.38 2.71
C GLU A 569 -23.33 69.78 3.32
N ILE A 570 -22.53 70.66 2.69
CA ILE A 570 -22.14 71.96 3.27
C ILE A 570 -22.84 73.17 2.64
N GLY A 571 -23.60 72.99 1.55
CA GLY A 571 -24.31 74.07 0.86
C GLY A 571 -23.44 75.02 0.03
N LEU A 572 -22.14 74.74 -0.13
CA LEU A 572 -21.26 75.50 -1.02
C LEU A 572 -21.41 75.08 -2.47
N HIS A 573 -21.28 76.04 -3.40
CA HIS A 573 -21.32 75.74 -4.83
C HIS A 573 -20.10 74.91 -5.26
N ARG A 574 -20.32 73.88 -6.09
CA ARG A 574 -19.29 72.93 -6.57
C ARG A 574 -18.01 73.55 -7.15
N ASN A 575 -18.10 74.77 -7.70
CA ASN A 575 -16.93 75.47 -8.26
C ASN A 575 -16.06 76.08 -7.16
N THR A 576 -16.66 76.52 -6.05
CA THR A 576 -15.95 77.03 -4.88
C THR A 576 -15.14 75.92 -4.21
N ILE A 577 -15.73 74.73 -4.06
CA ILE A 577 -15.04 73.53 -3.56
C ILE A 577 -13.85 73.15 -4.45
N ARG A 578 -13.99 73.27 -5.78
CA ARG A 578 -12.89 73.01 -6.72
C ARG A 578 -11.76 74.04 -6.63
N ALA A 579 -12.09 75.31 -6.38
CA ALA A 579 -11.10 76.34 -6.15
C ALA A 579 -10.31 76.07 -4.86
N LEU A 580 -11.01 75.74 -3.77
CA LEU A 580 -10.39 75.36 -2.49
C LEU A 580 -9.47 74.13 -2.63
N LEU A 581 -9.91 73.08 -3.33
CA LEU A 581 -9.07 71.91 -3.60
C LEU A 581 -7.79 72.26 -4.35
N LYS A 582 -7.85 73.24 -5.27
CA LYS A 582 -6.71 73.69 -6.05
C LYS A 582 -5.77 74.59 -5.24
N ASP A 583 -6.31 75.50 -4.43
CA ASP A 583 -5.51 76.44 -3.61
C ASP A 583 -4.77 75.72 -2.47
N HIS A 584 -5.28 74.57 -2.02
CA HIS A 584 -4.65 73.74 -0.98
C HIS A 584 -3.93 72.49 -1.52
N ASP A 585 -3.70 72.40 -2.84
CA ASP A 585 -3.01 71.29 -3.51
C ASP A 585 -3.56 69.88 -3.16
N ILE A 586 -4.87 69.76 -2.91
CA ILE A 586 -5.51 68.47 -2.63
C ILE A 586 -5.81 67.76 -3.95
N THR A 587 -5.11 66.66 -4.18
CA THR A 587 -5.28 65.81 -5.36
C THR A 587 -6.40 64.78 -5.16
N PRO A 588 -7.06 64.33 -6.24
CA PRO A 588 -7.99 63.21 -6.16
C PRO A 588 -7.28 61.95 -5.67
N PHE A 589 -8.02 61.11 -4.96
CA PHE A 589 -7.53 59.83 -4.48
C PHE A 589 -7.07 58.95 -5.65
N SER A 590 -5.81 58.51 -5.55
CA SER A 590 -5.21 57.52 -6.42
C SER A 590 -4.63 56.39 -5.58
N ALA A 591 -4.63 55.18 -6.13
CA ALA A 591 -4.00 54.02 -5.54
C ALA A 591 -3.37 53.18 -6.65
N ASP A 592 -2.19 52.61 -6.39
CA ASP A 592 -1.44 51.77 -7.33
C ASP A 592 -1.28 52.39 -8.74
N GLY A 593 -1.05 53.70 -8.81
CA GLY A 593 -0.88 54.45 -10.06
C GLY A 593 -2.17 54.70 -10.85
N HIS A 594 -3.34 54.35 -10.31
CA HIS A 594 -4.64 54.54 -10.96
C HIS A 594 -5.41 55.70 -10.32
N GLU A 595 -5.90 56.61 -11.17
CA GLU A 595 -6.83 57.67 -10.76
C GLU A 595 -8.28 57.22 -10.92
N PHE A 596 -9.07 57.39 -9.87
CA PHE A 596 -10.48 56.96 -9.83
C PHE A 596 -11.47 58.11 -10.03
N GLY A 597 -11.07 59.11 -10.81
CA GLY A 597 -11.84 60.33 -11.04
C GLY A 597 -11.85 61.24 -9.80
N ARG A 598 -12.87 62.09 -9.68
CA ARG A 598 -12.95 63.16 -8.67
C ARG A 598 -13.46 62.65 -7.31
N ILE A 599 -12.84 61.60 -6.79
CA ILE A 599 -13.05 61.08 -5.43
C ILE A 599 -11.89 61.56 -4.57
N TYR A 600 -12.17 62.06 -3.36
CA TYR A 600 -11.18 62.60 -2.43
C TYR A 600 -11.33 61.94 -1.07
N LEU A 601 -10.25 61.88 -0.29
CA LEU A 601 -10.31 61.42 1.09
C LEU A 601 -11.05 62.46 1.93
N ARG A 602 -12.08 62.03 2.68
CA ARG A 602 -12.89 62.95 3.48
C ARG A 602 -12.04 63.74 4.47
N LYS A 603 -11.07 63.10 5.13
CA LYS A 603 -10.19 63.74 6.11
C LYS A 603 -9.42 64.94 5.53
N GLU A 604 -9.01 64.86 4.26
CA GLU A 604 -8.23 65.91 3.60
C GLU A 604 -9.14 67.05 3.16
N MET A 605 -10.33 66.72 2.66
CA MET A 605 -11.36 67.72 2.36
C MET A 605 -11.82 68.48 3.61
N VAL A 606 -12.11 67.79 4.72
CA VAL A 606 -12.58 68.43 5.95
C VAL A 606 -11.51 69.36 6.56
N ALA A 607 -10.22 69.02 6.43
CA ALA A 607 -9.13 69.84 6.97
C ALA A 607 -8.98 71.22 6.31
N VAL A 608 -9.50 71.40 5.08
CA VAL A 608 -9.42 72.67 4.33
C VAL A 608 -10.77 73.37 4.17
N LEU A 609 -11.85 72.75 4.65
CA LEU A 609 -13.14 73.41 4.69
C LEU A 609 -13.12 74.44 5.83
N PRO A 610 -13.54 75.70 5.59
CA PRO A 610 -13.69 76.67 6.65
C PRO A 610 -14.64 76.14 7.72
N ASP A 611 -14.40 76.45 9.01
CA ASP A 611 -15.32 76.20 10.11
C ASP A 611 -16.68 76.87 9.81
N TRP A 612 -17.55 76.16 9.10
CA TRP A 612 -18.86 76.65 8.67
C TRP A 612 -19.75 76.97 9.89
N ALA A 613 -19.48 76.35 11.04
CA ALA A 613 -20.16 76.63 12.31
C ALA A 613 -19.77 77.97 12.96
N ALA A 614 -18.63 78.58 12.58
CA ALA A 614 -18.15 79.82 13.21
C ALA A 614 -18.69 81.11 12.56
N THR A 615 -19.31 81.04 11.37
CA THR A 615 -19.67 82.24 10.59
C THR A 615 -21.15 82.40 10.24
N HIS A 616 -22.05 81.46 10.57
CA HIS A 616 -23.49 81.61 10.30
C HIS A 616 -24.39 80.96 11.39
N PRO A 617 -24.85 81.69 12.42
CA PRO A 617 -25.89 81.20 13.33
C PRO A 617 -27.22 81.00 12.58
N ARG A 618 -27.83 79.84 12.78
CA ARG A 618 -29.11 79.42 12.16
C ARG A 618 -30.18 80.51 12.32
N ARG A 619 -30.87 80.83 11.22
CA ARG A 619 -32.24 81.34 11.24
C ARG A 619 -33.15 80.29 10.63
#